data_AF-A0A2R5L0R1-F1
#
_entry.id   AF-A0A2R5L0R1-F1
#
_cell.length_a   1.000
_cell.length_b   1.000
_cell.length_c   1.000
_cell.angle_alpha   90.00
_cell.angle_beta   90.00
_cell.angle_gamma   90.00
#
_symmetry.space_group_name_H-M   'P 1'
#
loop_
_entity.id
_entity.type
_entity.pdbx_description
1 polymer ?
#
loop_
_entity_poly.entity_id
_entity_poly.type
_entity_poly.pdbx_seq_one_letter_code
_entity_poly.pdbx_strand_id
1 'polypeptide(L)'
;CKHAAAIMLMIMNNLDPQVAQYPEELITYGGNGSVFSNWAQYLLTMKYLSIMTEEQTLHMYSGHPAGLFPSLRSSPRLVISNGMVVPNYSKEEDYDRMFAMGVSIYGQMTAGSYSYIGP
;
A
#
# COMPACT_ATOMS: atom_id res chain seq x y z
N CYS A 1 18.53 2.66 2.67
CA CYS A 1 17.85 3.20 3.88
C CYS A 1 17.37 2.03 4.76
N LYS A 2 17.74 1.93 6.04
CA LYS A 2 17.29 0.80 6.91
C LYS A 2 15.79 0.81 7.16
N HIS A 3 15.21 1.99 7.34
CA HIS A 3 13.76 2.15 7.52
C HIS A 3 12.97 1.65 6.31
N ALA A 4 13.46 1.88 5.08
CA ALA A 4 12.83 1.34 3.88
C ALA A 4 12.86 -0.20 3.83
N ALA A 5 13.95 -0.83 4.27
CA ALA A 5 14.03 -2.28 4.36
C ALA A 5 13.03 -2.87 5.37
N ALA A 6 12.79 -2.18 6.50
CA ALA A 6 11.75 -2.59 7.45
C ALA A 6 10.35 -2.50 6.82
N ILE A 7 10.07 -1.46 6.03
CA ILE A 7 8.80 -1.32 5.31
C ILE A 7 8.63 -2.46 4.29
N MET A 8 9.68 -2.79 3.53
CA MET A 8 9.66 -3.92 2.60
C MET A 8 9.34 -5.24 3.31
N LEU A 9 9.95 -5.49 4.48
CA LEU A 9 9.65 -6.67 5.29
C LEU A 9 8.18 -6.73 5.68
N MET A 10 7.62 -5.62 6.16
CA MET A 10 6.22 -5.57 6.57
C MET A 10 5.24 -5.74 5.41
N ILE A 11 5.56 -5.19 4.23
CA ILE A 11 4.78 -5.42 3.01
C ILE A 11 4.76 -6.93 2.67
N MET A 12 5.92 -7.58 2.70
CA MET A 12 6.02 -9.02 2.42
C MET A 12 5.27 -9.84 3.47
N ASN A 13 5.31 -9.46 4.75
CA ASN A 13 4.54 -10.12 5.81
C ASN A 13 3.03 -10.04 5.56
N ASN A 14 2.51 -8.89 5.15
CA ASN A 14 1.10 -8.72 4.80
C ASN A 14 0.64 -9.57 3.60
N LEU A 15 1.58 -10.13 2.83
CA LEU A 15 1.35 -11.01 1.68
C LEU A 15 1.90 -12.42 1.89
N ASP A 16 2.33 -12.78 3.11
CA ASP A 16 2.78 -14.13 3.42
C ASP A 16 1.58 -15.09 3.33
N PRO A 17 1.69 -16.25 2.66
CA PRO A 17 0.61 -17.26 2.60
C PRO A 17 0.12 -17.78 3.95
N GLN A 18 0.92 -17.62 5.02
CA GLN A 18 0.52 -17.97 6.39
C GLN A 18 -0.21 -16.82 7.11
N VAL A 19 -0.23 -15.62 6.53
CA VAL A 19 -0.78 -14.40 7.13
C VAL A 19 -1.98 -13.87 6.35
N ALA A 20 -1.88 -13.78 5.03
CA ALA A 20 -2.89 -13.19 4.15
C ALA A 20 -4.01 -14.18 3.79
N GLN A 21 -5.23 -13.67 3.60
CA GLN A 21 -6.38 -14.47 3.14
C GLN A 21 -6.26 -14.89 1.68
N TYR A 22 -5.88 -13.97 0.78
CA TYR A 22 -5.70 -14.23 -0.65
C TYR A 22 -4.45 -13.48 -1.16
N PRO A 23 -3.23 -13.98 -0.88
CA PRO A 23 -1.98 -13.27 -1.16
C PRO A 23 -1.73 -13.06 -2.66
N GLU A 24 -2.15 -14.00 -3.51
CA GLU A 24 -1.99 -13.93 -4.97
C GLU A 24 -2.83 -12.82 -5.63
N GLU A 25 -3.95 -12.44 -5.00
CA GLU A 25 -4.80 -11.28 -5.32
C GLU A 25 -4.43 -10.02 -4.51
N LEU A 26 -3.36 -10.09 -3.70
CA LEU A 26 -2.87 -8.98 -2.87
C LEU A 26 -3.84 -8.57 -1.74
N ILE A 27 -4.69 -9.48 -1.29
CA ILE A 27 -5.69 -9.26 -0.23
C ILE A 27 -5.21 -9.89 1.08
N THR A 28 -5.07 -9.06 2.12
CA THR A 28 -4.63 -9.52 3.44
C THR A 28 -5.79 -10.02 4.29
N TYR A 29 -6.86 -9.22 4.47
CA TYR A 29 -8.02 -9.63 5.27
C TYR A 29 -9.26 -8.77 5.02
N GLY A 30 -10.39 -9.15 5.64
CA GLY A 30 -11.60 -8.32 5.66
C GLY A 30 -12.38 -8.33 4.35
N GLY A 31 -12.30 -9.43 3.59
CA GLY A 31 -12.98 -9.60 2.31
C GLY A 31 -12.13 -9.07 1.15
N ASN A 32 -11.95 -7.75 1.08
CA ASN A 32 -11.21 -7.07 0.00
C ASN A 32 -10.16 -6.07 0.53
N GLY A 33 -9.71 -6.23 1.78
CA GLY A 33 -8.65 -5.41 2.35
C GLY A 33 -7.31 -5.70 1.68
N SER A 34 -6.92 -4.85 0.74
CA SER A 34 -5.77 -5.07 -0.15
C SER A 34 -4.53 -4.29 0.25
N VAL A 35 -3.37 -4.86 -0.06
CA VAL A 35 -2.05 -4.22 0.04
C VAL A 35 -1.78 -3.31 -1.17
N PHE A 36 -2.15 -3.80 -2.35
CA PHE A 36 -1.99 -3.11 -3.65
C PHE A 36 -3.18 -3.46 -4.56
N SER A 37 -3.43 -2.64 -5.60
CA SER A 37 -4.44 -2.94 -6.63
C SER A 37 -3.95 -4.00 -7.63
N ASN A 38 -2.63 -4.07 -7.86
CA ASN A 38 -2.03 -5.01 -8.79
C ASN A 38 -0.54 -5.23 -8.52
N TRP A 39 0.01 -6.30 -9.11
CA TRP A 39 1.41 -6.69 -8.93
C TRP A 39 2.44 -5.68 -9.48
N ALA A 40 2.08 -4.86 -10.46
CA ALA A 40 2.99 -3.82 -10.95
C ALA A 40 3.25 -2.75 -9.87
N GLN A 41 2.21 -2.38 -9.11
CA GLN A 41 2.34 -1.46 -7.98
C GLN A 41 3.24 -2.04 -6.88
N TYR A 42 3.09 -3.33 -6.56
CA TYR A 42 3.99 -4.04 -5.64
C TYR A 42 5.44 -3.94 -6.11
N LEU A 43 5.74 -4.35 -7.34
CA LEU A 43 7.10 -4.37 -7.88
C LEU A 43 7.74 -2.98 -7.91
N LEU A 44 6.99 -1.95 -8.33
CA LEU A 44 7.47 -0.56 -8.32
C LEU A 44 7.72 -0.04 -6.91
N THR A 45 6.86 -0.37 -5.95
CA THR A 45 7.02 0.01 -4.55
C THR A 45 8.28 -0.61 -3.97
N MET A 46 8.49 -1.92 -4.17
CA MET A 46 9.69 -2.62 -3.73
C MET A 46 10.95 -2.05 -4.41
N LYS A 47 10.88 -1.71 -5.70
CA LYS A 47 11.97 -1.02 -6.42
C LYS A 47 12.29 0.32 -5.76
N TYR A 48 11.30 1.19 -5.53
CA TYR A 48 11.55 2.50 -4.93
C TYR A 48 12.09 2.40 -3.50
N LEU A 49 11.53 1.53 -2.66
CA LEU A 49 12.02 1.29 -1.31
C LEU A 49 13.47 0.75 -1.30
N SER A 50 13.85 -0.06 -2.29
CA SER A 50 15.21 -0.62 -2.38
C SER A 50 16.27 0.43 -2.73
N ILE A 51 15.91 1.49 -3.47
CA ILE A 51 16.86 2.50 -3.96
C ILE A 51 16.78 3.84 -3.22
N MET A 52 15.72 4.08 -2.43
CA MET A 52 15.53 5.38 -1.77
C MET A 52 16.59 5.67 -0.70
N THR A 53 16.89 6.97 -0.55
CA THR A 53 17.77 7.47 0.50
C THR A 53 17.00 7.82 1.78
N GLU A 54 17.72 8.21 2.83
CA GLU A 54 17.10 8.71 4.08
C GLU A 54 16.54 10.13 3.95
N GLU A 55 16.73 10.79 2.81
CA GLU A 55 16.28 12.16 2.53
C GLU A 55 15.16 12.16 1.48
N GLN A 56 14.44 11.04 1.37
CA GLN A 56 13.31 10.87 0.47
C GLN A 56 12.10 10.28 1.20
N THR A 57 10.91 10.58 0.69
CA THR A 57 9.65 9.99 1.10
C THR A 57 8.97 9.40 -0.13
N LEU A 58 8.56 8.14 -0.03
CA LEU A 58 7.71 7.49 -1.03
C LEU A 58 6.24 7.85 -0.76
N HIS A 59 5.54 8.36 -1.78
CA HIS A 59 4.13 8.70 -1.69
C HIS A 59 3.28 7.62 -2.36
N MET A 60 2.34 7.05 -1.60
CA MET A 60 1.41 6.02 -2.04
C MET A 60 -0.02 6.56 -2.17
N TYR A 61 -0.61 6.35 -3.34
CA TYR A 61 -1.98 6.74 -3.70
C TYR A 61 -2.80 5.48 -3.97
N SER A 62 -3.53 5.00 -2.97
CA SER A 62 -4.33 3.78 -3.04
C SER A 62 -3.57 2.61 -3.66
N GLY A 63 -2.41 2.28 -3.06
CA GLY A 63 -1.47 1.28 -3.57
C GLY A 63 -0.57 1.74 -4.72
N HIS A 64 -0.91 2.79 -5.48
CA HIS A 64 -0.04 3.29 -6.55
C HIS A 64 1.17 4.07 -5.99
N PRO A 65 2.42 3.67 -6.29
CA PRO A 65 3.60 4.41 -5.86
C PRO A 65 3.86 5.61 -6.78
N ALA A 66 3.33 6.78 -6.43
CA ALA A 66 3.46 7.99 -7.25
C ALA A 66 4.91 8.44 -7.44
N GLY A 67 5.78 8.19 -6.46
CA GLY A 67 7.21 8.39 -6.60
C GLY A 67 7.93 8.77 -5.32
N LEU A 68 9.25 8.96 -5.45
CA LEU A 68 10.14 9.42 -4.40
C LEU A 68 10.31 10.94 -4.48
N PHE A 69 9.99 11.63 -3.40
CA PHE A 69 10.11 13.08 -3.29
C PHE A 69 11.18 13.44 -2.25
N PRO A 70 11.96 14.53 -2.44
CA PRO A 70 12.90 15.01 -1.44
C PRO A 70 12.21 15.33 -0.10
N SER A 71 12.85 14.99 1.01
CA SER A 71 12.36 15.19 2.38
C SER A 71 13.53 15.31 3.37
N LEU A 72 13.24 15.43 4.67
CA LEU A 72 14.25 15.45 5.73
C LEU A 72 14.50 14.06 6.29
N ARG A 73 15.66 13.84 6.92
CA ARG A 73 15.95 12.56 7.59
C ARG A 73 14.93 12.18 8.66
N SER A 74 14.40 13.17 9.37
CA SER A 74 13.34 13.01 10.38
C SER A 74 11.94 12.81 9.79
N SER A 75 11.75 13.03 8.49
CA SER A 75 10.46 12.80 7.82
C SER A 75 10.15 11.29 7.71
N PRO A 76 8.87 10.92 7.57
CA PRO A 76 8.49 9.55 7.25
C PRO A 76 9.14 9.09 5.94
N ARG A 77 9.48 7.79 5.83
CA ARG A 77 9.95 7.20 4.57
C ARG A 77 8.81 6.85 3.62
N LEU A 78 7.59 6.77 4.14
CA LEU A 78 6.41 6.40 3.40
C LEU A 78 5.22 7.21 3.92
N VAL A 79 4.42 7.74 3.00
CA VAL A 79 3.12 8.34 3.28
C VAL A 79 2.09 7.59 2.44
N ILE A 80 1.03 7.13 3.08
CA ILE A 80 0.01 6.28 2.47
C ILE A 80 -1.35 6.96 2.57
N SER A 81 -2.04 7.01 1.45
CA SER A 81 -3.48 7.26 1.38
C SER A 81 -4.13 6.07 0.70
N ASN A 82 -5.23 5.54 1.24
CA ASN A 82 -5.98 4.44 0.63
C ASN A 82 -7.47 4.78 0.67
N GLY A 83 -8.16 4.62 -0.46
CA GLY A 83 -9.62 4.83 -0.53
C GLY A 83 -10.08 6.25 -0.21
N MET A 84 -9.20 7.25 -0.31
CA MET A 84 -9.55 8.64 -0.05
C MET A 84 -10.38 9.20 -1.21
N VAL A 85 -11.61 9.60 -0.94
CA VAL A 85 -12.56 10.10 -1.94
C VAL A 85 -13.29 11.34 -1.43
N VAL A 86 -13.74 12.19 -2.35
CA VAL A 86 -14.67 13.28 -2.02
C VAL A 86 -15.98 12.67 -1.49
N PRO A 87 -16.53 13.14 -0.36
CA PRO A 87 -17.62 12.44 0.35
C PRO A 87 -18.83 12.05 -0.51
N ASN A 88 -19.19 12.88 -1.50
CA ASN A 88 -20.33 12.63 -2.39
C ASN A 88 -20.14 11.43 -3.34
N TYR A 89 -18.93 10.88 -3.44
CA TYR A 89 -18.56 9.77 -4.33
C TYR A 89 -17.96 8.58 -3.57
N SER A 90 -18.32 8.43 -2.29
CA SER A 90 -17.75 7.42 -1.37
C SER A 90 -18.70 6.24 -1.13
N LYS A 91 -19.62 5.96 -2.06
CA LYS A 91 -20.50 4.78 -1.96
C LYS A 91 -19.76 3.52 -2.40
N GLU A 92 -20.33 2.37 -2.06
CA GLU A 92 -19.79 1.06 -2.46
C GLU A 92 -19.71 0.92 -3.99
N GLU A 93 -20.75 1.34 -4.73
CA GLU A 93 -20.73 1.27 -6.20
C GLU A 93 -19.65 2.19 -6.82
N ASP A 94 -19.37 3.33 -6.18
CA ASP A 94 -18.29 4.23 -6.60
C ASP A 94 -16.93 3.56 -6.38
N TYR A 95 -16.74 2.91 -5.23
CA TYR A 95 -15.54 2.15 -4.93
C TYR A 95 -15.32 1.02 -5.94
N ASP A 96 -16.33 0.19 -6.20
CA ASP A 96 -16.21 -0.95 -7.14
C ASP A 96 -15.76 -0.50 -8.52
N ARG A 97 -16.35 0.60 -9.00
CA ARG A 97 -15.94 1.24 -10.26
C ARG A 97 -14.48 1.72 -10.20
N MET A 98 -14.09 2.42 -9.14
CA MET A 98 -12.72 2.94 -8.99
C MET A 98 -11.68 1.83 -8.85
N PHE A 99 -12.00 0.76 -8.12
CA PHE A 99 -11.15 -0.41 -7.97
C PHE A 99 -10.97 -1.13 -9.31
N ALA A 100 -12.05 -1.34 -10.07
CA ALA A 100 -12.00 -1.94 -11.40
C ALA A 100 -11.20 -1.08 -12.40
N MET A 101 -11.23 0.24 -12.26
CA MET A 101 -10.41 1.17 -13.06
C MET A 101 -8.94 1.24 -12.58
N GLY A 102 -8.59 0.62 -11.45
CA GLY A 102 -7.25 0.66 -10.87
C GLY A 102 -6.86 2.00 -10.24
N VAL A 103 -7.84 2.84 -9.86
CA VAL A 103 -7.60 4.18 -9.28
C VAL A 103 -7.86 4.25 -7.77
N SER A 104 -8.35 3.17 -7.15
CA SER A 104 -8.55 3.08 -5.71
C SER A 104 -8.37 1.66 -5.20
N ILE A 105 -8.15 1.51 -3.90
CA ILE A 105 -8.18 0.23 -3.16
C ILE A 105 -8.91 0.43 -1.84
N TYR A 106 -9.47 -0.66 -1.31
CA TYR A 106 -9.90 -0.72 0.07
C TYR A 106 -8.73 -1.21 0.92
N GLY A 107 -8.13 -0.32 1.72
CA GLY A 107 -6.93 -0.65 2.49
C GLY A 107 -7.20 -1.29 3.85
N GLN A 108 -8.47 -1.47 4.25
CA GLN A 108 -8.84 -1.79 5.64
C GLN A 108 -8.07 -0.85 6.62
N MET A 109 -7.62 -1.36 7.76
CA MET A 109 -6.77 -0.66 8.72
C MET A 109 -5.30 -1.04 8.51
N THR A 110 -4.96 -2.33 8.61
CA THR A 110 -3.56 -2.81 8.60
C THR A 110 -3.14 -3.50 7.31
N ALA A 111 -4.09 -3.80 6.41
CA ALA A 111 -3.79 -4.38 5.10
C ALA A 111 -3.03 -3.39 4.21
N GLY A 112 -3.61 -2.21 3.97
CA GLY A 112 -3.04 -1.16 3.14
C GLY A 112 -2.01 -0.28 3.85
N SER A 113 -1.82 -0.44 5.17
CA SER A 113 -0.78 0.26 5.94
C SER A 113 0.41 -0.62 6.31
N TYR A 114 0.43 -1.88 5.85
CA TYR A 114 1.56 -2.80 5.94
C TYR A 114 1.93 -3.11 7.40
N SER A 115 0.94 -3.51 8.20
CA SER A 115 1.14 -3.75 9.64
C SER A 115 0.29 -4.89 10.20
N TYR A 116 -0.26 -5.76 9.34
CA TYR A 116 -1.05 -6.90 9.77
C TYR A 116 -0.13 -8.05 10.18
N ILE A 117 -0.46 -8.76 11.25
CA ILE A 117 0.39 -9.80 11.86
C ILE A 117 -0.29 -11.16 11.99
N GLY A 118 -1.45 -11.34 11.36
CA GLY A 118 -2.31 -12.50 11.60
C GLY A 118 -3.17 -12.34 12.86
N PRO A 119 -4.01 -13.34 13.17
CA PRO A 119 -4.72 -13.46 14.43
C PRO A 119 -3.81 -13.84 15.61
#